data_AF-A0A6P2D674-F1
#
_entry.id   AF-A0A6P2D674-F1
#
_cell.length_a   1.000
_cell.length_b   1.000
_cell.length_c   1.000
_cell.angle_alpha   90.00
_cell.angle_beta   90.00
_cell.angle_gamma   90.00
#
_symmetry.space_group_name_H-M   'P 1'
#
loop_
_entity.id
_entity.type
_entity.pdbx_description
1 polymer ?
#
loop_
_entity_poly.entity_id
_entity_poly.type
_entity_poly.pdbx_seq_one_letter_code
_entity_poly.pdbx_strand_id
1 'polypeptide(L)'
;MGPVRVRNYIQQPRSVFKYALDSELITASIRFGPGFERPSKKAIRLDRAKKGPQMFEAAEIRALVNATTVQGKSGPKTVRAGTALRAMILLGVNCGFGNADCGTLPHSALDLEGGWVNYHRPKTGITRRCPLWPETVGALQTALAERPEPSDPADAHLVFTTRLGGSWHKDTSDTPISNETRKLLSALGIKGSRNFYALRHTFETIGGEAKDQVAVDHFMGRARRRGRCVPRAHQ
;
A
#
# COMPACT_ATOMS: atom_id res chain seq x y z
N MET A 1 -16.70 7.77 -15.78
CA MET A 1 -16.19 6.90 -14.70
C MET A 1 -15.23 5.86 -15.28
N GLY A 2 -14.12 5.53 -14.62
CA GLY A 2 -13.18 4.52 -15.12
C GLY A 2 -13.76 3.09 -15.10
N PRO A 3 -13.28 2.16 -15.96
CA PRO A 3 -13.85 0.80 -16.09
C PRO A 3 -13.91 0.00 -14.78
N VAL A 4 -12.94 0.15 -13.88
CA VAL A 4 -12.96 -0.52 -12.56
C VAL A 4 -14.11 -0.01 -11.69
N ARG A 5 -14.41 1.29 -11.72
CA ARG A 5 -15.51 1.89 -10.96
C ARG A 5 -16.86 1.43 -11.53
N VAL A 6 -16.99 1.42 -12.85
CA VAL A 6 -18.19 0.89 -13.53
C VAL A 6 -18.44 -0.57 -13.15
N ARG A 7 -17.39 -1.41 -13.17
CA ARG A 7 -17.48 -2.81 -12.72
C ARG A 7 -18.01 -2.92 -11.28
N ASN A 8 -17.50 -2.12 -10.35
CA ASN A 8 -17.94 -2.17 -8.95
C ASN A 8 -19.39 -1.69 -8.80
N TYR A 9 -19.77 -0.63 -9.52
CA TYR A 9 -21.14 -0.10 -9.53
C TYR A 9 -22.15 -1.11 -10.07
N ILE A 10 -21.79 -1.90 -11.09
CA ILE A 10 -22.63 -2.99 -11.60
C ILE A 10 -22.66 -4.17 -10.62
N GLN A 11 -21.55 -4.45 -9.95
CA GLN A 11 -21.43 -5.61 -9.07
C GLN A 11 -22.29 -5.50 -7.81
N GLN A 12 -22.42 -4.30 -7.25
CA GLN A 12 -23.16 -4.06 -6.03
C GLN A 12 -24.64 -4.48 -6.17
N PRO A 13 -25.43 -3.95 -7.13
CA PRO A 13 -26.81 -4.39 -7.34
C PRO A 13 -26.95 -5.88 -7.63
N ARG A 14 -26.05 -6.46 -8.44
CA ARG A 14 -26.09 -7.90 -8.73
C ARG A 14 -25.91 -8.75 -7.48
N SER A 15 -25.10 -8.28 -6.53
CA SER A 15 -24.87 -8.98 -5.27
C SER A 15 -26.09 -8.91 -4.35
N VAL A 16 -26.81 -7.78 -4.33
CA VAL A 16 -28.06 -7.61 -3.58
C VAL A 16 -29.15 -8.56 -4.09
N PHE A 17 -29.41 -8.58 -5.39
CA PHE A 17 -30.43 -9.48 -5.95
C PHE A 17 -30.03 -10.96 -5.88
N LYS A 18 -28.72 -11.25 -5.93
CA LYS A 18 -28.23 -12.60 -5.65
C LYS A 18 -28.55 -13.00 -4.21
N TYR A 19 -28.25 -12.14 -3.23
CA TYR A 19 -28.59 -12.39 -1.84
C TYR A 19 -30.10 -12.57 -1.65
N ALA A 20 -30.92 -11.72 -2.26
CA ALA A 20 -32.38 -11.82 -2.16
C ALA A 20 -32.91 -13.15 -2.70
N LEU A 21 -32.33 -13.65 -3.79
CA LEU A 21 -32.68 -14.97 -4.34
C LEU A 21 -32.20 -16.10 -3.42
N ASP A 22 -30.92 -16.07 -3.02
CA ASP A 22 -30.30 -17.09 -2.17
C ASP A 22 -30.95 -17.14 -0.77
N SER A 23 -31.56 -16.04 -0.32
CA SER A 23 -32.30 -15.91 0.95
C SER A 23 -33.82 -16.04 0.79
N GLU A 24 -34.29 -16.45 -0.40
CA GLU A 24 -35.71 -16.68 -0.71
C GLU A 24 -36.64 -15.47 -0.51
N LEU A 25 -36.08 -14.26 -0.46
CA LEU A 25 -36.85 -13.00 -0.43
C LEU A 25 -37.51 -12.69 -1.78
N ILE A 26 -36.99 -13.30 -2.85
CA ILE A 26 -37.59 -13.28 -4.19
C ILE A 26 -37.65 -14.70 -4.74
N THR A 27 -38.73 -15.01 -5.44
CA THR A 27 -38.99 -16.35 -5.97
C THR A 27 -38.25 -16.65 -7.28
N ALA A 28 -37.72 -15.62 -7.95
CA ALA A 28 -37.04 -15.76 -9.24
C ALA A 28 -35.87 -14.79 -9.39
N SER A 29 -34.84 -15.22 -10.11
CA SER A 29 -33.67 -14.39 -10.42
C SER A 29 -34.03 -13.20 -11.31
N ILE A 30 -33.51 -12.01 -10.99
CA ILE A 30 -33.70 -10.81 -11.81
C ILE A 30 -32.89 -10.88 -13.12
N ARG A 31 -33.56 -10.59 -14.23
CA ARG A 31 -32.93 -10.43 -15.54
C ARG A 31 -32.47 -8.97 -15.70
N PHE A 32 -31.16 -8.75 -15.69
CA PHE A 32 -30.58 -7.39 -15.76
C PHE A 32 -30.51 -6.78 -17.17
N GLY A 33 -30.92 -7.53 -18.20
CA GLY A 33 -30.81 -7.11 -19.59
C GLY A 33 -29.35 -7.07 -20.13
N PRO A 34 -29.18 -6.77 -21.41
CA PRO A 34 -27.87 -6.84 -22.10
C PRO A 34 -26.97 -5.63 -21.82
N GLY A 35 -27.51 -4.49 -21.38
CA GLY A 35 -26.73 -3.27 -21.12
C GLY A 35 -26.05 -3.23 -19.75
N PHE A 36 -26.44 -4.12 -18.82
CA PHE A 36 -25.95 -4.13 -17.45
C PHE A 36 -24.80 -5.13 -17.25
N GLU A 37 -23.81 -5.02 -18.13
CA GLU A 37 -22.65 -5.92 -18.18
C GLU A 37 -21.38 -5.29 -17.63
N ARG A 38 -20.59 -6.11 -16.95
CA ARG A 38 -19.29 -5.67 -16.44
C ARG A 38 -18.37 -5.32 -17.61
N PRO A 39 -17.55 -4.27 -17.52
CA PRO A 39 -16.54 -3.98 -18.53
C PRO A 39 -15.61 -5.17 -18.76
N SER A 40 -15.23 -5.39 -20.03
CA SER A 40 -14.36 -6.50 -20.41
C SER A 40 -12.99 -6.40 -19.73
N LYS A 41 -12.34 -7.57 -19.52
CA LYS A 41 -10.96 -7.62 -19.00
C LYS A 41 -10.00 -6.80 -19.87
N LYS A 42 -10.22 -6.77 -21.20
CA LYS A 42 -9.45 -5.97 -22.17
C LYS A 42 -9.57 -4.48 -21.88
N ALA A 43 -10.79 -3.96 -21.69
CA ALA A 43 -11.03 -2.55 -21.37
C ALA A 43 -10.34 -2.13 -20.06
N ILE A 44 -10.41 -2.98 -19.02
CA ILE A 44 -9.72 -2.74 -17.75
C ILE A 44 -8.19 -2.72 -17.93
N ARG A 45 -7.63 -3.64 -18.73
CA ARG A 45 -6.18 -3.69 -19.00
C ARG A 45 -5.71 -2.45 -19.77
N LEU A 46 -6.46 -2.00 -20.77
CA LEU A 46 -6.14 -0.79 -21.54
C LEU A 46 -6.20 0.46 -20.65
N ASP A 47 -7.20 0.59 -19.77
CA ASP A 47 -7.27 1.69 -18.80
C ASP A 47 -6.08 1.71 -17.83
N ARG A 48 -5.63 0.53 -17.38
CA ARG A 48 -4.41 0.42 -16.54
C ARG A 48 -3.17 0.82 -17.30
N ALA A 49 -3.02 0.38 -18.55
CA ALA A 49 -1.88 0.75 -19.39
C ALA A 49 -1.81 2.27 -19.62
N LYS A 50 -2.95 2.94 -19.82
CA LYS A 50 -3.03 4.41 -19.94
C LYS A 50 -2.52 5.16 -18.71
N LYS A 51 -2.57 4.55 -17.51
CA LYS A 51 -2.09 5.16 -16.26
C LYS A 51 -0.58 5.05 -16.08
N GLY A 52 0.10 4.30 -16.96
CA GLY A 52 1.53 4.02 -16.89
C GLY A 52 1.92 3.08 -15.74
N PRO A 53 3.22 2.84 -15.56
CA PRO A 53 3.75 2.02 -14.47
C PRO A 53 3.31 2.56 -13.10
N GLN A 54 2.95 1.64 -12.21
CA GLN A 54 2.54 1.95 -10.84
C GLN A 54 3.67 1.66 -9.85
N MET A 55 4.90 1.98 -10.24
CA MET A 55 6.11 1.85 -9.42
C MET A 55 6.94 3.14 -9.48
N PHE A 56 7.89 3.25 -8.57
CA PHE A 56 8.90 4.30 -8.55
C PHE A 56 10.24 3.75 -9.04
N GLU A 57 10.98 4.60 -9.74
CA GLU A 57 12.36 4.30 -10.11
C GLU A 57 13.31 4.55 -8.94
N ALA A 58 14.50 3.94 -8.96
CA ALA A 58 15.46 4.05 -7.87
C ALA A 58 15.85 5.51 -7.56
N ALA A 59 15.97 6.37 -8.58
CA ALA A 59 16.23 7.79 -8.41
C ALA A 59 15.07 8.52 -7.72
N GLU A 60 13.83 8.15 -8.02
CA GLU A 60 12.64 8.72 -7.38
C GLU A 60 12.55 8.30 -5.91
N ILE A 61 12.84 7.03 -5.60
CA ILE A 61 12.91 6.56 -4.20
C ILE A 61 13.98 7.33 -3.42
N ARG A 62 15.18 7.49 -3.98
CA ARG A 62 16.25 8.30 -3.36
C ARG A 62 15.80 9.74 -3.12
N ALA A 63 15.11 10.37 -4.07
CA ALA A 63 14.57 11.72 -3.91
C ALA A 63 13.47 11.81 -2.85
N LEU A 64 12.67 10.74 -2.66
CA LEU A 64 11.63 10.66 -1.64
C LEU A 64 12.19 10.55 -0.22
N VAL A 65 13.30 9.82 -0.03
CA VAL A 65 13.89 9.57 1.30
C VAL A 65 14.96 10.60 1.71
N ASN A 66 15.57 11.28 0.74
CA ASN A 66 16.63 12.26 0.97
C ASN A 66 16.13 13.70 0.78
N ALA A 67 16.87 14.65 1.34
CA ALA A 67 16.66 16.06 1.02
C ALA A 67 17.09 16.33 -0.42
N THR A 68 16.17 16.84 -1.24
CA THR A 68 16.39 17.12 -2.65
C THR A 68 16.17 18.60 -2.94
N THR A 69 17.15 19.26 -3.53
CA THR A 69 17.00 20.65 -3.98
C THR A 69 16.29 20.67 -5.33
N VAL A 70 15.17 21.38 -5.41
CA VAL A 70 14.39 21.57 -6.63
C VAL A 70 14.32 23.04 -6.98
N GLN A 71 14.23 23.36 -8.27
CA GLN A 71 13.99 24.72 -8.73
C GLN A 71 12.52 25.08 -8.52
N GLY A 72 12.26 25.97 -7.56
CA GLY A 72 10.94 26.55 -7.32
C GLY A 72 10.74 27.83 -8.11
N LYS A 73 9.50 28.36 -8.10
CA LYS A 73 9.16 29.64 -8.75
C LYS A 73 9.96 30.83 -8.22
N SER A 74 10.39 30.77 -6.96
CA SER A 74 11.11 31.84 -6.24
C SER A 74 12.58 31.50 -6.01
N GLY A 75 13.14 30.53 -6.75
CA GLY A 75 14.52 30.05 -6.59
C GLY A 75 14.61 28.61 -6.04
N PRO A 76 15.82 28.13 -5.76
CA PRO A 76 16.05 26.76 -5.29
C PRO A 76 15.44 26.55 -3.91
N LYS A 77 14.72 25.43 -3.74
CA LYS A 77 14.09 25.01 -2.49
C LYS A 77 14.49 23.58 -2.16
N THR A 78 14.91 23.34 -0.92
CA THR A 78 15.11 21.98 -0.43
C THR A 78 13.78 21.36 -0.03
N VAL A 79 13.47 20.20 -0.60
CA VAL A 79 12.27 19.41 -0.33
C VAL A 79 12.70 18.11 0.36
N ARG A 80 12.02 17.75 1.45
CA ARG A 80 12.23 16.48 2.17
C ARG A 80 10.92 15.99 2.75
N ALA A 81 10.79 14.67 2.91
CA ALA A 81 9.70 14.08 3.68
C ALA A 81 9.81 14.47 5.17
N GLY A 82 8.66 14.56 5.86
CA GLY A 82 8.65 14.58 7.33
C GLY A 82 9.18 13.26 7.90
N THR A 83 9.64 13.26 9.15
CA THR A 83 10.33 12.11 9.77
C THR A 83 9.48 10.84 9.78
N ALA A 84 8.21 10.93 10.18
CA ALA A 84 7.26 9.82 10.07
C ALA A 84 7.08 9.32 8.62
N LEU A 85 6.84 10.23 7.67
CA LEU A 85 6.63 9.85 6.26
C LEU A 85 7.89 9.21 5.66
N ARG A 86 9.09 9.68 5.99
CA ARG A 86 10.36 9.11 5.55
C ARG A 86 10.48 7.65 6.01
N ALA A 87 10.22 7.37 7.28
CA ALA A 87 10.23 6.02 7.83
C ALA A 87 9.17 5.13 7.16
N MET A 88 7.97 5.64 6.92
CA MET A 88 6.93 4.92 6.19
C MET A 88 7.33 4.62 4.74
N ILE A 89 7.98 5.55 4.05
CA ILE A 89 8.47 5.31 2.68
C ILE A 89 9.48 4.16 2.68
N LEU A 90 10.42 4.16 3.62
CA LEU A 90 11.41 3.08 3.76
C LEU A 90 10.74 1.74 4.08
N LEU A 91 9.76 1.69 4.99
CA LEU A 91 8.95 0.47 5.22
C LEU A 91 8.22 0.01 3.96
N GLY A 92 7.76 0.93 3.12
CA GLY A 92 7.11 0.64 1.85
C GLY A 92 8.02 -0.05 0.84
N VAL A 93 9.27 0.40 0.72
CA VAL A 93 10.24 -0.15 -0.25
C VAL A 93 11.01 -1.35 0.31
N ASN A 94 11.27 -1.38 1.61
CA ASN A 94 11.98 -2.47 2.28
C ASN A 94 11.06 -3.68 2.54
N CYS A 95 9.86 -3.44 3.10
CA CYS A 95 8.98 -4.50 3.59
C CYS A 95 7.67 -4.64 2.78
N GLY A 96 7.48 -3.82 1.74
CA GLY A 96 6.25 -3.80 0.96
C GLY A 96 5.03 -3.28 1.74
N PHE A 97 5.21 -2.47 2.79
CA PHE A 97 4.08 -2.00 3.61
C PHE A 97 3.22 -0.99 2.83
N GLY A 98 1.89 -1.15 2.90
CA GLY A 98 0.93 -0.18 2.37
C GLY A 98 0.48 0.83 3.43
N ASN A 99 -0.43 1.73 3.05
CA ASN A 99 -0.94 2.78 3.94
C ASN A 99 -1.51 2.22 5.26
N ALA A 100 -2.35 1.19 5.18
CA ALA A 100 -2.94 0.59 6.37
C ALA A 100 -1.88 -0.08 7.24
N ASP A 101 -0.91 -0.78 6.64
CA ASP A 101 0.18 -1.41 7.39
C ASP A 101 0.95 -0.35 8.20
N CYS A 102 1.38 0.74 7.57
CA CYS A 102 2.12 1.80 8.26
C CYS A 102 1.25 2.54 9.29
N GLY A 103 -0.01 2.83 8.96
CA GLY A 103 -0.90 3.60 9.83
C GLY A 103 -1.37 2.83 11.08
N THR A 104 -1.22 1.51 11.11
CA THR A 104 -1.65 0.65 12.23
C THR A 104 -0.48 -0.14 12.86
N LEU A 105 0.76 0.15 12.47
CA LEU A 105 1.94 -0.56 12.96
C LEU A 105 2.14 -0.33 14.46
N PRO A 106 2.08 -1.36 15.32
CA PRO A 106 2.29 -1.21 16.76
C PRO A 106 3.78 -1.24 17.12
N HIS A 107 4.16 -0.61 18.23
CA HIS A 107 5.53 -0.67 18.76
C HIS A 107 5.99 -2.11 19.01
N SER A 108 5.10 -2.97 19.51
CA SER A 108 5.37 -4.37 19.83
C SER A 108 5.76 -5.23 18.62
N ALA A 109 5.50 -4.76 17.39
CA ALA A 109 5.91 -5.47 16.19
C ALA A 109 7.37 -5.19 15.80
N LEU A 110 8.03 -4.21 16.42
CA LEU A 110 9.39 -3.80 16.05
C LEU A 110 10.43 -4.35 17.02
N ASP A 111 11.42 -5.03 16.46
CA ASP A 111 12.68 -5.37 17.10
C ASP A 111 13.78 -4.55 16.39
N LEU A 112 14.00 -3.32 16.88
CA LEU A 112 14.93 -2.39 16.23
C LEU A 112 16.40 -2.74 16.49
N GLU A 113 16.70 -3.47 17.57
CA GLU A 113 18.05 -3.93 17.88
C GLU A 113 18.42 -5.13 17.00
N GLY A 114 17.53 -6.12 16.89
CA GLY A 114 17.71 -7.26 15.99
C GLY A 114 17.47 -6.93 14.52
N GLY A 115 16.90 -5.76 14.22
CA GLY A 115 16.63 -5.31 12.85
C GLY A 115 15.49 -6.10 12.20
N TRP A 116 14.40 -6.33 12.91
CA TRP A 116 13.24 -7.08 12.41
C TRP A 116 11.91 -6.36 12.66
N VAL A 117 10.95 -6.60 11.77
CA VAL A 117 9.54 -6.31 12.00
C VAL A 117 8.73 -7.60 11.91
N ASN A 118 7.98 -7.91 12.97
CA ASN A 118 7.10 -9.07 13.10
C ASN A 118 5.66 -8.57 13.08
N TYR A 119 5.09 -8.40 11.87
CA TYR A 119 3.81 -7.72 11.72
C TYR A 119 2.87 -8.44 10.77
N HIS A 120 1.90 -9.13 11.35
CA HIS A 120 0.79 -9.76 10.63
C HIS A 120 0.07 -8.71 9.77
N ARG A 121 -0.25 -9.08 8.53
CA ARG A 121 -0.92 -8.17 7.60
C ARG A 121 -2.32 -7.82 8.13
N PRO A 122 -2.62 -6.57 8.51
CA PRO A 122 -3.86 -6.23 9.23
C PRO A 122 -5.14 -6.66 8.51
N LYS A 123 -5.16 -6.49 7.18
CA LYS A 123 -6.32 -6.83 6.35
C LYS A 123 -6.62 -8.34 6.27
N THR A 124 -5.64 -9.22 6.52
CA THR A 124 -5.78 -10.66 6.27
C THR A 124 -5.29 -11.57 7.40
N GLY A 125 -4.62 -11.03 8.42
CA GLY A 125 -4.02 -11.80 9.53
C GLY A 125 -2.77 -12.63 9.16
N ILE A 126 -2.40 -12.67 7.87
CA ILE A 126 -1.28 -13.47 7.37
C ILE A 126 0.02 -13.00 8.02
N THR A 127 0.72 -13.92 8.67
CA THR A 127 2.02 -13.68 9.30
C THR A 127 3.04 -13.20 8.28
N ARG A 128 3.72 -12.11 8.64
CA ARG A 128 4.81 -11.55 7.87
C ARG A 128 5.90 -11.13 8.85
N ARG A 129 7.13 -11.50 8.51
CA ARG A 129 8.34 -11.06 9.18
C ARG A 129 9.31 -10.53 8.13
N CYS A 130 9.83 -9.33 8.33
CA CYS A 130 10.76 -8.70 7.38
C CYS A 130 12.02 -8.22 8.12
N PRO A 131 13.22 -8.46 7.57
CA PRO A 131 14.41 -7.79 8.06
C PRO A 131 14.34 -6.29 7.72
N LEU A 132 14.86 -5.46 8.61
CA LEU A 132 14.92 -4.01 8.44
C LEU A 132 16.32 -3.61 7.96
N TRP A 133 16.40 -2.81 6.89
CA TRP A 133 17.67 -2.22 6.50
C TRP A 133 18.14 -1.23 7.58
N PRO A 134 19.47 -1.02 7.74
CA PRO A 134 20.00 -0.08 8.72
C PRO A 134 19.39 1.32 8.60
N GLU A 135 19.18 1.82 7.39
CA GLU A 135 18.53 3.12 7.16
C GLU A 135 17.05 3.14 7.54
N THR A 136 16.36 1.99 7.47
CA THR A 136 14.97 1.85 7.91
C THR A 136 14.91 1.86 9.43
N VAL A 137 15.82 1.13 10.10
CA VAL A 137 15.95 1.15 11.57
C VAL A 137 16.22 2.58 12.04
N GLY A 138 17.22 3.25 11.46
CA GLY A 138 17.53 4.64 11.82
C GLY A 138 16.36 5.59 11.61
N ALA A 139 15.61 5.43 10.51
CA ALA A 139 14.41 6.25 10.25
C ALA A 139 13.31 6.02 11.29
N LEU A 140 13.09 4.76 11.71
CA LEU A 140 12.12 4.41 12.72
C LEU A 140 12.51 4.96 14.09
N GLN A 141 13.78 4.85 14.47
CA GLN A 141 14.29 5.44 15.70
C GLN A 141 14.08 6.96 15.73
N THR A 142 14.40 7.68 14.64
CA THR A 142 14.14 9.12 14.55
C THR A 142 12.64 9.42 14.65
N ALA A 143 11.78 8.67 13.94
CA ALA A 143 10.34 8.90 13.96
C ALA A 143 9.73 8.63 15.35
N LEU A 144 10.25 7.66 16.10
CA LEU A 144 9.83 7.36 17.47
C LEU A 144 10.28 8.46 18.45
N ALA A 145 11.52 8.95 18.31
CA ALA A 145 12.06 10.00 19.18
C ALA A 145 11.31 11.34 19.02
N GLU A 146 10.88 11.66 17.80
CA GLU A 146 10.11 12.89 17.51
C GLU A 146 8.59 12.69 17.57
N ARG A 147 8.12 11.50 17.95
CA ARG A 147 6.69 11.15 17.90
C ARG A 147 5.89 12.06 18.84
N PRO A 148 4.91 12.83 18.34
CA PRO A 148 4.00 13.59 19.20
C PRO A 148 3.13 12.66 20.06
N GLU A 149 2.76 13.14 21.24
CA GLU A 149 1.77 12.47 22.08
C GLU A 149 0.45 12.29 21.30
N PRO A 150 -0.13 11.08 21.27
CA PRO A 150 -1.37 10.83 20.58
C PRO A 150 -2.52 11.63 21.22
N SER A 151 -3.43 12.11 20.39
CA SER A 151 -4.64 12.77 20.87
C SER A 151 -5.65 11.78 21.45
N ASP A 152 -5.67 10.56 20.89
CA ASP A 152 -6.46 9.45 21.38
C ASP A 152 -5.55 8.45 22.11
N PRO A 153 -5.75 8.19 23.41
CA PRO A 153 -4.98 7.20 24.16
C PRO A 153 -4.95 5.82 23.51
N ALA A 154 -5.97 5.45 22.72
CA ALA A 154 -6.00 4.19 21.99
C ALA A 154 -4.85 4.08 20.97
N ASP A 155 -4.33 5.20 20.45
CA ASP A 155 -3.23 5.24 19.48
C ASP A 155 -1.84 5.27 20.14
N ALA A 156 -1.76 5.20 21.48
CA ALA A 156 -0.50 5.23 22.21
C ALA A 156 0.46 4.10 21.83
N HIS A 157 -0.09 2.95 21.44
CA HIS A 157 0.68 1.78 21.05
C HIS A 157 1.22 1.83 19.61
N LEU A 158 0.83 2.83 18.79
CA LEU A 158 1.20 2.91 17.38
C LEU A 158 2.57 3.58 17.18
N VAL A 159 3.36 3.08 16.22
CA VAL A 159 4.67 3.65 15.89
C VAL A 159 4.58 5.10 15.41
N PHE A 160 3.49 5.46 14.71
CA PHE A 160 3.35 6.76 14.08
C PHE A 160 2.09 7.48 14.54
N THR A 161 2.24 8.75 14.91
CA THR A 161 1.16 9.74 15.09
C THR A 161 1.39 10.93 14.16
N THR A 162 0.33 11.61 13.76
CA THR A 162 0.45 12.83 12.95
C THR A 162 0.99 13.96 13.82
N ARG A 163 1.39 15.08 13.20
CA ARG A 163 1.88 16.27 13.92
C ARG A 163 0.92 16.79 14.99
N LEU A 164 -0.39 16.54 14.83
CA LEU A 164 -1.43 16.95 15.78
C LEU A 164 -1.85 15.82 16.74
N GLY A 165 -1.14 14.68 16.74
CA GLY A 165 -1.43 13.54 17.61
C GLY A 165 -2.47 12.55 17.07
N GLY A 166 -3.12 12.82 15.93
CA GLY A 166 -4.11 11.88 15.35
C GLY A 166 -3.49 10.70 14.60
N SER A 167 -4.28 9.64 14.38
CA SER A 167 -3.88 8.44 13.61
C SER A 167 -3.51 8.74 12.15
N TRP A 168 -2.55 7.99 11.62
CA TRP A 168 -2.25 7.94 10.18
C TRP A 168 -3.17 6.99 9.42
N HIS A 169 -3.95 6.17 10.11
CA HIS A 169 -4.94 5.26 9.52
C HIS A 169 -6.34 5.88 9.54
N LYS A 170 -7.09 5.63 8.47
CA LYS A 170 -8.53 5.89 8.37
C LYS A 170 -9.16 4.79 7.53
N ASP A 171 -10.41 4.45 7.80
CA ASP A 171 -11.20 3.51 6.98
C ASP A 171 -11.61 4.09 5.61
N THR A 172 -11.33 5.37 5.39
CA THR A 172 -11.58 6.07 4.14
C THR A 172 -10.39 5.99 3.18
N SER A 173 -10.64 6.15 1.89
CA SER A 173 -9.55 6.26 0.90
C SER A 173 -8.71 7.53 1.06
N ASP A 174 -9.27 8.55 1.70
CA ASP A 174 -8.57 9.79 2.04
C ASP A 174 -7.84 9.60 3.38
N THR A 175 -6.55 9.28 3.31
CA THR A 175 -5.69 9.04 4.48
C THR A 175 -4.62 10.13 4.58
N PRO A 176 -4.16 10.49 5.79
CA PRO A 176 -3.06 11.43 5.96
C PRO A 176 -1.81 11.01 5.18
N ILE A 177 -1.50 9.71 5.12
CA ILE A 177 -0.38 9.17 4.34
C ILE A 177 -0.52 9.50 2.85
N SER A 178 -1.70 9.27 2.27
CA SER A 178 -1.97 9.58 0.86
C SER A 178 -1.81 11.07 0.56
N ASN A 179 -2.23 11.93 1.49
CA ASN A 179 -2.19 13.38 1.30
C ASN A 179 -0.76 13.92 1.40
N GLU A 180 0.00 13.52 2.42
CA GLU A 180 1.40 13.94 2.57
C GLU A 180 2.28 13.38 1.45
N THR A 181 2.04 12.14 1.02
CA THR A 181 2.75 11.58 -0.15
C THR A 181 2.44 12.37 -1.42
N ARG A 182 1.18 12.75 -1.65
CA ARG A 182 0.80 13.57 -2.81
C ARG A 182 1.52 14.92 -2.79
N LYS A 183 1.55 15.61 -1.64
CA LYS A 183 2.26 16.88 -1.48
C LYS A 183 3.75 16.72 -1.80
N LEU A 184 4.38 15.67 -1.29
CA LEU A 184 5.80 15.38 -1.53
C LEU A 184 6.08 15.10 -3.00
N LEU A 185 5.29 14.25 -3.66
CA LEU A 185 5.43 13.96 -5.09
C LEU A 185 5.29 15.23 -5.95
N SER A 186 4.28 16.07 -5.64
CA SER A 186 4.11 17.35 -6.33
C SER A 186 5.28 18.30 -6.09
N ALA A 187 5.80 18.37 -4.87
CA ALA A 187 6.95 19.22 -4.54
C ALA A 187 8.25 18.77 -5.22
N LEU A 188 8.43 17.46 -5.40
CA LEU A 188 9.57 16.88 -6.13
C LEU A 188 9.39 16.86 -7.65
N GLY A 189 8.23 17.30 -8.16
CA GLY A 189 7.93 17.26 -9.60
C GLY A 189 7.74 15.84 -10.16
N ILE A 190 7.53 14.85 -9.30
CA ILE A 190 7.32 13.44 -9.70
C ILE A 190 5.89 13.30 -10.26
N LYS A 191 5.78 13.07 -11.57
CA LYS A 191 4.51 13.00 -12.30
C LYS A 191 3.92 11.59 -12.31
N GLY A 192 2.69 11.44 -12.80
CA GLY A 192 2.05 10.14 -13.02
C GLY A 192 0.98 9.81 -11.98
N SER A 193 0.23 8.73 -12.24
CA SER A 193 -0.92 8.32 -11.41
C SER A 193 -0.48 7.45 -10.23
N ARG A 194 0.54 7.88 -9.47
CA ARG A 194 1.17 7.09 -8.40
C ARG A 194 0.84 7.69 -7.02
N ASN A 195 0.85 6.85 -6.00
CA ASN A 195 0.61 7.23 -4.60
C ASN A 195 1.50 6.37 -3.69
N PHE A 196 1.34 6.47 -2.37
CA PHE A 196 2.13 5.71 -1.40
C PHE A 196 2.14 4.20 -1.67
N TYR A 197 1.01 3.63 -2.10
CA TYR A 197 0.88 2.20 -2.39
C TYR A 197 1.75 1.74 -3.59
N ALA A 198 2.23 2.67 -4.42
CA ALA A 198 3.19 2.36 -5.48
C ALA A 198 4.57 1.92 -4.93
N LEU A 199 4.92 2.26 -3.68
CA LEU A 199 6.13 1.74 -3.03
C LEU A 199 6.08 0.22 -2.89
N ARG A 200 4.93 -0.31 -2.46
CA ARG A 200 4.68 -1.74 -2.37
C ARG A 200 4.70 -2.43 -3.74
N HIS A 201 4.22 -1.77 -4.78
CA HIS A 201 4.38 -2.26 -6.15
C HIS A 201 5.83 -2.26 -6.60
N THR A 202 6.61 -1.26 -6.20
CA THR A 202 8.06 -1.20 -6.48
C THR A 202 8.78 -2.37 -5.82
N PHE A 203 8.51 -2.63 -4.53
CA PHE A 203 9.05 -3.78 -3.81
C PHE A 203 8.71 -5.10 -4.53
N GLU A 204 7.45 -5.32 -4.90
CA GLU A 204 7.04 -6.55 -5.59
C GLU A 204 7.74 -6.74 -6.93
N THR A 205 7.79 -5.69 -7.75
CA THR A 205 8.37 -5.76 -9.09
C THR A 205 9.85 -6.08 -9.01
N ILE A 206 10.61 -5.31 -8.22
CA ILE A 206 12.06 -5.49 -8.09
C ILE A 206 12.39 -6.78 -7.32
N GLY A 207 11.66 -7.09 -6.25
CA GLY A 207 11.82 -8.33 -5.50
C GLY A 207 11.56 -9.58 -6.34
N GLY A 208 10.61 -9.52 -7.29
CA GLY A 208 10.36 -10.61 -8.24
C GLY A 208 11.56 -10.95 -9.11
N GLU A 209 12.51 -10.03 -9.31
CA GLU A 209 13.75 -10.27 -10.05
C GLU A 209 14.79 -11.04 -9.21
N ALA A 210 14.64 -11.10 -7.88
CA ALA A 210 15.54 -11.81 -6.97
C ALA A 210 15.44 -13.35 -7.06
N LYS A 211 14.60 -13.89 -7.95
CA LYS A 211 14.37 -15.34 -8.18
C LYS A 211 13.85 -16.14 -6.98
N ASP A 212 13.50 -15.49 -5.87
CA ASP A 212 12.81 -16.10 -4.72
C ASP A 212 11.44 -15.44 -4.49
N GLN A 213 10.46 -15.82 -5.31
CA GLN A 213 9.09 -15.32 -5.18
C GLN A 213 8.43 -15.78 -3.87
N VAL A 214 8.92 -16.86 -3.24
CA VAL A 214 8.35 -17.36 -1.98
C VAL A 214 8.68 -16.39 -0.85
N ALA A 215 9.92 -15.89 -0.80
CA ALA A 215 10.32 -14.84 0.13
C ALA A 215 9.56 -13.53 -0.12
N VAL A 216 9.44 -13.11 -1.39
CA VAL A 216 8.68 -11.91 -1.77
C VAL A 216 7.21 -12.02 -1.34
N ASP A 217 6.56 -13.15 -1.61
CA ASP A 217 5.17 -13.37 -1.22
C ASP A 217 4.99 -13.40 0.31
N HIS A 218 5.99 -13.88 1.06
CA HIS A 218 6.02 -13.83 2.52
C HIS A 218 6.07 -12.39 3.03
N PHE A 219 7.00 -11.56 2.52
CA PHE A 219 7.08 -10.13 2.86
C PHE A 219 5.85 -9.35 2.39
N MET A 220 5.17 -9.81 1.35
CA MET A 220 3.92 -9.21 0.89
C MET A 220 2.71 -9.69 1.69
N GLY A 221 2.86 -10.65 2.60
CA GLY A 221 1.75 -11.22 3.35
C GLY A 221 0.69 -11.81 2.42
N ARG A 222 1.12 -12.44 1.33
CA ARG A 222 0.23 -13.16 0.41
C ARG A 222 0.06 -14.58 0.90
N ALA A 223 -1.18 -15.06 0.89
CA ALA A 223 -1.43 -16.46 1.18
C ALA A 223 -0.75 -17.29 0.10
N ARG A 224 0.07 -18.27 0.52
CA ARG A 224 0.55 -19.29 -0.42
C ARG A 224 -0.69 -19.90 -1.06
N ARG A 225 -0.83 -19.74 -2.37
CA ARG A 225 -1.71 -20.65 -3.12
C ARG A 225 -1.13 -22.04 -2.87
N ARG A 226 -1.87 -22.92 -2.21
CA ARG A 226 -1.57 -24.36 -2.24
C ARG A 226 -1.67 -24.79 -3.71
N GLY A 227 -0.55 -24.70 -4.41
CA GLY A 227 -0.40 -25.20 -5.76
C GLY A 227 -0.28 -26.70 -5.70
N ARG A 228 -1.17 -27.39 -6.43
CA ARG A 228 -1.06 -28.81 -6.80
C ARG A 228 0.41 -29.20 -6.97
N CYS A 229 0.79 -30.27 -6.29
CA CYS A 229 1.94 -31.07 -6.66
C CYS A 229 1.78 -31.41 -8.15
N VAL A 230 2.56 -30.77 -9.02
CA VAL A 230 2.75 -31.28 -10.38
C VAL A 230 3.68 -32.47 -10.20
N PRO A 231 3.25 -33.71 -10.44
CA PRO A 231 4.18 -34.83 -10.43
C PRO A 231 5.23 -34.51 -11.47
N ARG A 232 6.51 -34.47 -11.08
CA ARG A 232 7.60 -34.58 -12.04
C ARG A 232 7.43 -35.95 -12.70
N ALA A 233 6.89 -35.96 -13.91
CA ALA A 233 7.01 -37.12 -14.76
C ALA A 233 8.51 -37.26 -15.09
N HIS A 234 9.15 -38.24 -14.46
CA HIS A 234 10.40 -38.78 -14.96
C HIS A 234 10.08 -39.61 -16.20
N GLN A 235 10.55 -39.15 -17.35
CA GLN A 235 11.03 -39.97 -18.47
C GLN A 235 12.25 -39.29 -19.04
#